data_AF-A0A528K0S7-F1
#
_entry.id   AF-A0A528K0S7-F1
#
_cell.length_a   1.000
_cell.length_b   1.000
_cell.length_c   1.000
_cell.angle_alpha   90.00
_cell.angle_beta   90.00
_cell.angle_gamma   90.00
#
_symmetry.space_group_name_H-M   'P 1'
#
loop_
_entity.id
_entity.type
_entity.pdbx_description
1 polymer ?
#
loop_
_entity_poly.entity_id
_entity_poly.type
_entity_poly.pdbx_seq_one_letter_code
_entity_poly.pdbx_strand_id
1 'polypeptide(L)'
;MVVFETSAHYYRFFANESRRGGSPLYEKLSLGIADDVALQRLAAGRRKGQPAANLVFGAVQYLLLGGVDHPLKEYYPSLGGTRPADDRAFELFAAFCGAHEAELVDIIAKRATNT
;
A
#
# COMPACT_ATOMS: atom_id res chain seq x y z
N MET A 1 6.93 -21.35 7.48
CA MET A 1 5.66 -20.64 7.76
C MET A 1 5.92 -19.17 7.51
N VAL A 2 5.44 -18.59 6.41
CA VAL A 2 5.64 -17.16 6.16
C VAL A 2 4.76 -16.42 7.16
N VAL A 3 5.39 -15.81 8.16
CA VAL A 3 4.69 -14.91 9.06
C VAL A 3 4.46 -13.64 8.24
N PHE A 4 3.21 -13.38 7.86
CA PHE A 4 2.83 -12.09 7.30
C PHE A 4 2.99 -11.09 8.44
N GLU A 5 4.17 -10.48 8.56
CA GLU A 5 4.49 -9.44 9.54
C GLU A 5 4.43 -8.07 8.87
N THR A 6 4.28 -7.01 9.66
CA THR A 6 4.40 -5.62 9.17
C THR A 6 5.87 -5.15 9.09
N SER A 7 6.83 -6.08 9.01
CA SER A 7 8.25 -5.74 9.14
C SER A 7 8.84 -5.21 7.85
N ALA A 8 9.93 -4.43 7.97
CA ALA A 8 10.73 -4.01 6.83
C ALA A 8 11.14 -5.18 5.91
N HIS A 9 11.48 -6.35 6.48
CA HIS A 9 11.80 -7.55 5.72
C HIS A 9 10.63 -7.98 4.83
N TYR A 10 9.42 -8.06 5.40
CA TYR A 10 8.22 -8.45 4.65
C TYR A 10 7.98 -7.50 3.47
N TYR A 11 8.09 -6.19 3.67
CA TYR A 11 7.88 -5.23 2.59
C TYR A 11 8.97 -5.28 1.51
N ARG A 12 10.24 -5.56 1.87
CA ARG A 12 11.30 -5.82 0.88
C ARG A 12 11.05 -7.09 0.09
N PHE A 13 10.57 -8.15 0.75
CA PHE A 13 10.13 -9.38 0.06
C PHE A 13 8.99 -9.08 -0.93
N PHE A 14 7.97 -8.35 -0.49
CA PHE A 14 6.83 -7.99 -1.34
C PHE A 14 7.24 -7.08 -2.52
N ALA A 15 8.20 -6.19 -2.32
CA ALA A 15 8.78 -5.38 -3.39
C ALA A 15 9.40 -6.26 -4.48
N ASN A 16 10.17 -7.27 -4.08
CA ASN A 16 10.77 -8.22 -5.03
C ASN A 16 9.70 -9.03 -5.78
N GLU A 17 8.66 -9.50 -5.10
CA GLU A 17 7.55 -10.19 -5.76
C GLU A 17 6.78 -9.27 -6.72
N SER A 18 6.59 -7.99 -6.35
CA SER A 18 5.98 -6.98 -7.22
C SER A 18 6.80 -6.73 -8.48
N ARG A 19 8.13 -6.65 -8.34
CA ARG A 19 9.06 -6.53 -9.48
C ARG A 19 8.92 -7.72 -10.43
N ARG A 20 8.93 -8.95 -9.89
CA ARG A 20 8.78 -10.18 -10.68
C ARG A 20 7.42 -10.26 -11.37
N GLY A 21 6.39 -9.73 -10.74
CA GLY A 21 5.04 -9.61 -11.29
C GLY A 21 4.83 -8.42 -12.23
N GLY A 22 5.87 -7.65 -12.57
CA GLY A 22 5.74 -6.53 -13.50
C GLY A 22 4.93 -5.36 -12.94
N SER A 23 5.02 -5.10 -11.63
CA SER A 23 4.32 -4.01 -10.95
C SER A 23 5.28 -2.97 -10.35
N PRO A 24 5.88 -2.07 -11.17
CA PRO A 24 6.85 -1.07 -10.71
C PRO A 24 6.33 -0.14 -9.61
N LEU A 25 5.03 0.20 -9.65
CA LEU A 25 4.41 1.03 -8.61
C LEU A 25 4.48 0.33 -7.25
N TYR A 26 3.95 -0.89 -7.16
CA TYR A 26 3.92 -1.62 -5.88
C TYR A 26 5.30 -2.01 -5.39
N GLU A 27 6.25 -2.22 -6.30
CA GLU A 27 7.65 -2.32 -5.92
C GLU A 27 8.14 -1.05 -5.22
N LYS A 28 8.00 0.11 -5.87
CA LYS A 28 8.46 1.40 -5.36
C LYS A 28 7.86 1.73 -3.99
N LEU A 29 6.54 1.57 -3.88
CA LEU A 29 5.80 1.82 -2.64
C LEU A 29 6.22 0.87 -1.52
N SER A 30 6.41 -0.42 -1.83
CA SER A 30 6.83 -1.41 -0.83
C SER A 30 8.24 -1.15 -0.30
N LEU A 31 9.17 -0.71 -1.16
CA LEU A 31 10.50 -0.30 -0.71
C LEU A 31 10.42 0.90 0.23
N GLY A 32 9.61 1.91 -0.11
CA GLY A 32 9.42 3.07 0.76
C GLY A 32 8.77 2.71 2.11
N ILE A 33 7.77 1.83 2.12
CA ILE A 33 7.16 1.34 3.38
C ILE A 33 8.19 0.57 4.22
N ALA A 34 9.10 -0.19 3.60
CA ALA A 34 10.11 -0.93 4.34
C ALA A 34 11.04 -0.02 5.17
N ASP A 35 11.17 1.25 4.78
CA ASP A 35 12.01 2.23 5.45
C ASP A 35 11.20 3.23 6.31
N ASP A 36 9.86 3.09 6.36
CA ASP A 36 8.94 3.92 7.16
C ASP A 36 8.15 3.09 8.19
N VAL A 37 8.50 3.25 9.46
CA VAL A 37 7.87 2.52 10.58
C VAL A 37 6.41 2.92 10.81
N ALA A 38 6.02 4.15 10.51
CA ALA A 38 4.63 4.58 10.65
C ALA A 38 3.75 3.88 9.60
N LEU A 39 4.21 3.85 8.34
CA LEU A 39 3.49 3.15 7.27
C LEU A 39 3.42 1.64 7.50
N GLN A 40 4.47 1.03 8.05
CA GLN A 40 4.44 -0.38 8.46
C GLN A 40 3.30 -0.67 9.45
N ARG A 41 3.06 0.25 10.39
CA ARG A 41 2.07 0.08 11.47
C ARG A 41 0.62 0.20 11.01
N LEU A 42 0.33 0.75 9.83
CA LEU A 42 -1.03 0.84 9.29
C LEU A 42 -1.76 -0.52 9.28
N ALA A 43 -1.03 -1.59 9.01
CA ALA A 43 -1.59 -2.93 8.95
C ALA A 43 -1.54 -3.70 10.28
N ALA A 44 -1.06 -3.11 11.37
CA ALA A 44 -0.86 -3.81 12.65
C ALA A 44 -2.17 -4.39 13.23
N GLY A 45 -3.31 -3.73 12.99
CA GLY A 45 -4.63 -4.16 13.44
C GLY A 45 -5.34 -5.19 12.54
N ARG A 46 -4.71 -5.68 11.47
CA ARG A 46 -5.34 -6.64 10.55
C ARG A 46 -5.60 -8.00 11.22
N ARG A 47 -6.52 -8.78 10.64
CA ARG A 47 -6.70 -10.19 11.05
C ARG A 47 -5.49 -11.02 10.64
N LYS A 48 -5.12 -11.99 11.49
CA LYS A 48 -3.99 -12.91 11.24
C LYS A 48 -4.17 -13.66 9.91
N GLY A 49 -3.07 -13.88 9.20
CA GLY A 49 -3.03 -14.63 7.94
C GLY A 49 -3.25 -13.78 6.69
N GLN A 50 -3.64 -12.51 6.82
CA GLN A 50 -3.79 -11.63 5.65
C GLN A 50 -2.46 -10.94 5.28
N PRO A 51 -2.14 -10.80 3.98
CA PRO A 51 -0.94 -10.08 3.54
C PRO A 51 -1.06 -8.58 3.85
N ALA A 52 -0.11 -8.04 4.63
CA ALA A 52 -0.15 -6.65 5.07
C ALA A 52 -0.09 -5.65 3.90
N ALA A 53 0.75 -5.92 2.90
CA ALA A 53 0.93 -5.03 1.76
C ALA A 53 -0.35 -4.90 0.92
N ASN A 54 -0.99 -6.03 0.61
CA ASN A 54 -2.25 -6.04 -0.14
C ASN A 54 -3.35 -5.23 0.56
N LEU A 55 -3.42 -5.31 1.89
CA LEU A 55 -4.39 -4.56 2.66
C LEU A 55 -4.14 -3.05 2.62
N VAL A 56 -2.88 -2.63 2.82
CA VAL A 56 -2.49 -1.22 2.74
C VAL A 56 -2.81 -0.66 1.34
N PHE A 57 -2.37 -1.35 0.28
CA PHE A 57 -2.60 -0.90 -1.08
C PHE A 57 -4.07 -0.90 -1.48
N GLY A 58 -4.80 -1.96 -1.10
CA GLY A 58 -6.23 -2.06 -1.36
C GLY A 58 -7.05 -1.00 -0.61
N ALA A 59 -6.65 -0.65 0.62
CA ALA A 59 -7.31 0.41 1.39
C ALA A 59 -7.08 1.79 0.74
N VAL A 60 -5.84 2.10 0.34
CA VAL A 60 -5.52 3.34 -0.39
C VAL A 60 -6.29 3.42 -1.69
N GLN A 61 -6.25 2.37 -2.51
CA GLN A 61 -6.97 2.32 -3.78
C GLN A 61 -8.49 2.45 -3.59
N TYR A 62 -9.04 1.87 -2.51
CA TYR A 62 -10.45 2.01 -2.16
C TYR A 62 -10.84 3.46 -1.82
N LEU A 63 -10.04 4.17 -1.02
CA LEU A 63 -10.30 5.58 -0.71
C LEU A 63 -10.21 6.46 -1.97
N LEU A 64 -9.23 6.21 -2.84
CA LEU A 64 -9.12 6.91 -4.13
C LEU A 64 -10.34 6.67 -5.03
N LEU A 65 -10.82 5.41 -5.11
CA LEU A 65 -12.06 5.06 -5.82
C LEU A 65 -13.29 5.74 -5.21
N GLY A 66 -13.31 5.91 -3.88
CA GLY A 66 -14.37 6.59 -3.13
C GLY A 66 -14.52 8.08 -3.42
N GLY A 67 -13.68 8.65 -4.29
CA GLY A 67 -13.85 10.00 -4.81
C GLY A 67 -12.85 11.03 -4.26
N VAL A 68 -11.88 10.63 -3.43
CA VAL A 68 -10.83 11.55 -2.96
C VAL A 68 -10.02 12.04 -4.15
N ASP A 69 -10.15 13.31 -4.53
CA ASP A 69 -9.40 13.89 -5.64
C ASP A 69 -7.94 14.11 -5.22
N HIS A 70 -7.04 13.27 -5.73
CA HIS A 70 -5.64 13.25 -5.29
C HIS A 70 -4.71 12.84 -6.45
N PRO A 71 -3.55 13.53 -6.63
CA PRO A 71 -2.59 13.22 -7.71
C PRO A 71 -2.08 11.79 -7.71
N LEU A 72 -2.15 11.10 -6.57
CA LEU A 72 -1.78 9.68 -6.46
C LEU A 72 -2.57 8.79 -7.44
N LYS A 73 -3.80 9.17 -7.83
CA LYS A 73 -4.60 8.43 -8.83
C LYS A 73 -3.89 8.25 -10.16
N GLU A 74 -3.08 9.23 -10.56
CA GLU A 74 -2.37 9.21 -11.85
C GLU A 74 -1.38 8.05 -11.98
N TYR A 75 -0.97 7.45 -10.86
CA TYR A 75 -0.06 6.30 -10.86
C TYR A 75 -0.78 4.95 -10.91
N TYR A 76 -2.09 4.89 -10.64
CA TYR A 76 -2.84 3.63 -10.60
C TYR A 76 -3.54 3.35 -11.94
N PRO A 77 -3.11 2.33 -12.72
CA PRO A 77 -3.73 2.01 -14.01
C PRO A 77 -5.21 1.67 -13.90
N SER A 78 -5.61 1.03 -12.80
CA SER A 78 -7.02 0.72 -12.49
C SER A 78 -7.91 1.95 -12.35
N LEU A 79 -7.32 3.13 -12.12
CA LEU A 79 -8.00 4.41 -11.95
C LEU A 79 -7.85 5.30 -13.20
N GLY A 80 -7.36 4.74 -14.32
CA GLY A 80 -7.05 5.49 -15.53
C GLY A 80 -5.71 6.24 -15.49
N GLY A 81 -4.91 6.04 -14.45
CA GLY A 81 -3.59 6.62 -14.32
C GLY A 81 -2.59 6.01 -15.32
N THR A 82 -1.77 6.86 -15.94
CA THR A 82 -0.74 6.46 -16.92
C THR A 82 0.66 6.87 -16.49
N ARG A 83 0.80 7.51 -15.33
CA ARG A 83 2.07 8.06 -14.87
C ARG A 83 2.99 6.92 -14.44
N PRO A 84 4.27 6.90 -14.90
CA PRO A 84 5.22 5.89 -14.47
C PRO A 84 5.57 6.04 -12.99
N ALA A 85 5.95 4.93 -12.35
CA ALA A 85 6.41 4.96 -10.96
C ALA A 85 7.74 5.70 -10.85
N ASP A 86 7.77 6.76 -10.04
CA ASP A 86 8.94 7.60 -9.75
C ASP A 86 9.04 7.87 -8.22
N ASP A 87 9.98 8.70 -7.79
CA ASP A 87 10.11 9.08 -6.36
C ASP A 87 8.86 9.81 -5.85
N ARG A 88 8.23 10.61 -6.72
CA ARG A 88 7.03 11.39 -6.38
C ARG A 88 5.83 10.49 -6.07
N ALA A 89 5.75 9.29 -6.66
CA ALA A 89 4.74 8.30 -6.33
C ALA A 89 4.75 7.94 -4.84
N PHE A 90 5.94 7.71 -4.26
CA PHE A 90 6.06 7.36 -2.84
C PHE A 90 5.76 8.55 -1.93
N GLU A 91 6.26 9.74 -2.26
CA GLU A 91 5.96 10.96 -1.48
C GLU A 91 4.46 11.21 -1.37
N LEU A 92 3.74 11.11 -2.50
CA LEU A 92 2.29 11.27 -2.55
C LEU A 92 1.57 10.16 -1.78
N PHE A 93 2.06 8.92 -1.88
CA PHE A 93 1.52 7.79 -1.15
C PHE A 93 1.70 7.95 0.36
N ALA A 94 2.89 8.30 0.83
CA ALA A 94 3.17 8.50 2.24
C ALA A 94 2.35 9.66 2.83
N ALA A 95 2.27 10.78 2.10
CA ALA A 95 1.43 11.92 2.49
C ALA A 95 -0.06 11.56 2.55
N PHE A 96 -0.56 10.81 1.55
CA PHE A 96 -1.93 10.32 1.53
C PHE A 96 -2.21 9.38 2.72
N CYS A 97 -1.31 8.44 2.99
CA CYS A 97 -1.43 7.52 4.12
C CYS A 97 -1.45 8.25 5.46
N GLY A 98 -0.61 9.28 5.64
CA GLY A 98 -0.63 10.09 6.86
C GLY A 98 -1.91 10.92 7.00
N ALA A 99 -2.41 11.50 5.91
CA ALA A 99 -3.64 12.30 5.93
C ALA A 99 -4.90 11.46 6.22
N HIS A 100 -4.90 10.19 5.83
CA HIS A 100 -6.03 9.27 5.96
C HIS A 100 -5.77 8.10 6.93
N GLU A 101 -4.80 8.24 7.85
CA GLU A 101 -4.35 7.14 8.71
C GLU A 101 -5.50 6.45 9.45
N ALA A 102 -6.38 7.24 10.08
CA ALA A 102 -7.51 6.71 10.85
C ALA A 102 -8.48 5.90 9.98
N GLU A 103 -8.80 6.39 8.77
CA GLU A 103 -9.68 5.71 7.82
C GLU A 103 -9.02 4.42 7.30
N LEU A 104 -7.74 4.48 6.97
CA LEU A 104 -6.97 3.33 6.48
C LEU A 104 -6.90 2.23 7.53
N VAL A 105 -6.57 2.56 8.78
CA VAL A 105 -6.52 1.60 9.88
C VAL A 105 -7.88 0.95 10.10
N ASP A 106 -8.97 1.73 10.04
CA ASP A 106 -10.33 1.21 10.19
C ASP A 106 -10.71 0.24 9.05
N ILE A 107 -10.41 0.61 7.80
CA ILE A 107 -10.63 -0.25 6.63
C ILE A 107 -9.83 -1.56 6.75
N ILE A 108 -8.54 -1.46 7.10
CA ILE A 108 -7.64 -2.61 7.19
C ILE A 108 -8.06 -3.56 8.32
N ALA A 109 -8.53 -3.04 9.46
CA ALA A 109 -9.02 -3.86 10.57
C ALA A 109 -10.32 -4.60 10.21
N LYS A 110 -11.19 -3.97 9.40
CA LYS A 110 -12.52 -4.49 9.06
C LYS A 110 -12.50 -5.45 7.86
N ARG A 111 -11.68 -5.20 6.85
CA ARG A 111 -11.67 -5.99 5.61
C ARG A 111 -10.87 -7.28 5.73
N ALA A 112 -11.42 -8.35 5.17
CA ALA A 112 -10.65 -9.46 4.64
C ALA A 112 -10.66 -9.31 3.12
N THR A 113 -9.67 -8.62 2.55
CA THR A 113 -9.56 -8.56 1.09
C THR A 113 -9.05 -9.90 0.59
N ASN A 114 -9.99 -10.82 0.32
CA ASN A 114 -9.75 -11.89 -0.63
C ASN A 114 -9.82 -11.25 -2.02
N THR A 115 -8.69 -11.25 -2.72
CA THR A 115 -8.65 -11.19 -4.18
C THR A 115 -8.00 -12.48 -4.65
#